data_AF-A0A5B8V7P9-F1
#
_entry.id   AF-A0A5B8V7P9-F1
#
_cell.length_a   1.000
_cell.length_b   1.000
_cell.length_c   1.000
_cell.angle_alpha   90.00
_cell.angle_beta   90.00
_cell.angle_gamma   90.00
#
_symmetry.space_group_name_H-M   'P 1'
#
loop_
_entity.id
_entity.type
_entity.pdbx_description
1 polymer ?
#
loop_
_entity_poly.entity_id
_entity_poly.type
_entity_poly.pdbx_seq_one_letter_code
_entity_poly.pdbx_strand_id
1 'polypeptide(L)'
;MSVHPQAADTKTLHAEIKKDPYAIEGFEAIMELWLPLPFAMNSLKRSMGLKDIYPFVITAAVKEKMKFIHKIVISHSQQKNK
;
A
#
# COMPACT_ATOMS: atom_id res chain seq x y z
N MET A 1 15.37 -29.85 1.03
CA MET A 1 15.38 -28.51 1.66
C MET A 1 13.98 -27.93 1.50
N SER A 2 13.16 -27.96 2.55
CA SER A 2 11.78 -27.44 2.51
C SER A 2 11.80 -26.03 3.10
N VAL A 3 11.51 -25.04 2.26
CA VAL A 3 11.27 -23.68 2.73
C VAL A 3 9.77 -23.54 2.96
N HIS A 4 9.38 -23.13 4.17
CA HIS A 4 8.00 -22.82 4.53
C HIS A 4 7.88 -21.29 4.47
N PRO A 5 7.62 -20.71 3.28
CA PRO A 5 7.41 -19.27 3.20
C PRO A 5 6.17 -18.95 4.03
N GLN A 6 6.34 -18.05 5.00
CA GLN A 6 5.23 -17.44 5.69
C GLN A 6 4.54 -16.54 4.67
N ALA A 7 3.60 -17.11 3.92
CA ALA A 7 2.72 -16.33 3.06
C ALA A 7 2.07 -15.27 3.94
N ALA A 8 2.27 -14.00 3.59
CA ALA A 8 1.53 -12.91 4.20
C ALA A 8 0.04 -13.26 4.13
N ASP A 9 -0.66 -13.03 5.22
CA ASP A 9 -2.06 -13.37 5.45
C ASP A 9 -2.91 -13.14 4.19
N THR A 10 -3.26 -14.22 3.48
CA THR A 10 -3.87 -14.16 2.14
C THR A 10 -5.25 -13.51 2.14
N LYS A 11 -5.84 -13.33 3.34
CA LYS A 11 -7.06 -12.52 3.55
C LYS A 11 -6.92 -11.07 3.11
N THR A 12 -5.70 -10.54 2.97
CA THR A 12 -5.46 -9.16 2.52
C THR A 12 -5.21 -9.02 1.02
N LEU A 13 -5.16 -10.10 0.23
CA LEU A 13 -4.75 -10.03 -1.19
C LEU A 13 -5.86 -9.67 -2.18
N HIS A 14 -6.93 -9.01 -1.72
CA HIS A 14 -8.02 -8.56 -2.57
C HIS A 14 -8.07 -7.02 -2.56
N ALA A 15 -7.60 -6.38 -3.63
CA ALA A 15 -7.71 -4.94 -3.84
C ALA A 15 -8.75 -4.66 -4.92
N GLU A 16 -9.91 -4.13 -4.53
CA GLU A 16 -10.92 -3.65 -5.47
C GLU A 16 -10.94 -2.11 -5.44
N ILE A 17 -10.30 -1.48 -6.43
CA ILE A 17 -10.19 -0.01 -6.52
C ILE A 17 -11.48 0.54 -7.15
N LYS A 18 -12.56 0.58 -6.35
CA LYS A 18 -13.85 1.18 -6.75
C LYS A 18 -13.97 2.67 -6.43
N LYS A 19 -13.10 3.20 -5.57
CA LYS A 19 -13.12 4.59 -5.11
C LYS A 19 -11.95 5.36 -5.73
N ASP A 20 -12.19 6.61 -6.11
CA ASP A 20 -11.12 7.53 -6.49
C ASP A 20 -10.17 7.69 -5.29
N PRO A 21 -8.90 7.27 -5.41
CA PRO A 21 -7.94 7.34 -4.31
C PRO A 21 -7.66 8.78 -3.86
N TYR A 22 -7.88 9.78 -4.71
CA TYR A 22 -7.72 11.19 -4.36
C TYR A 22 -8.91 11.74 -3.55
N ALA A 23 -10.04 11.02 -3.53
CA ALA A 23 -11.23 11.39 -2.76
C ALA A 23 -11.35 10.65 -1.42
N ILE A 24 -10.38 9.79 -1.06
CA ILE A 24 -10.41 9.02 0.19
C ILE A 24 -9.83 9.86 1.34
N GLU A 25 -10.65 10.22 2.31
CA GLU A 25 -10.20 11.02 3.48
C GLU A 25 -9.28 10.23 4.43
N GLY A 26 -9.51 8.92 4.59
CA GLY A 26 -8.76 8.06 5.51
C GLY A 26 -7.51 7.43 4.87
N PHE A 27 -6.32 7.72 5.42
CA PHE A 27 -5.07 7.15 4.92
C PHE A 27 -4.99 5.62 5.12
N GLU A 28 -5.60 5.10 6.17
CA GLU A 28 -5.68 3.66 6.45
C GLU A 28 -6.34 2.89 5.31
N ALA A 29 -7.44 3.42 4.75
CA ALA A 29 -8.12 2.80 3.62
C ALA A 29 -7.25 2.80 2.35
N ILE A 30 -6.45 3.85 2.14
CA ILE A 30 -5.47 3.91 1.05
C ILE A 30 -4.39 2.85 1.24
N MET A 31 -3.89 2.68 2.46
CA MET A 31 -2.88 1.68 2.80
C MET A 31 -3.40 0.25 2.58
N GLU A 32 -4.62 -0.05 3.00
CA GLU A 32 -5.26 -1.35 2.78
C GLU A 32 -5.41 -1.66 1.29
N LEU A 33 -5.73 -0.65 0.47
CA LEU A 33 -5.85 -0.79 -0.97
C LEU A 33 -4.49 -0.96 -1.67
N TRP A 34 -3.45 -0.29 -1.15
CA TRP A 34 -2.12 -0.28 -1.74
C TRP A 34 -1.33 -1.54 -1.41
N LEU A 35 -1.34 -2.03 -0.16
CA LEU A 35 -0.49 -3.15 0.31
C LEU A 35 -0.53 -4.44 -0.54
N PRO A 36 -1.66 -4.85 -1.13
CA PRO A 36 -1.73 -6.07 -1.93
C PRO A 36 -0.92 -5.98 -3.23
N LEU A 37 -0.81 -4.77 -3.80
CA LEU A 37 -0.13 -4.53 -5.07
C LEU A 37 1.38 -4.81 -5.01
N PRO A 38 2.20 -4.19 -4.11
CA PRO A 38 3.61 -4.50 -4.01
C PRO A 38 3.86 -5.95 -3.58
N PHE A 39 2.95 -6.55 -2.79
CA PHE A 39 3.04 -7.97 -2.45
C PHE A 39 2.91 -8.86 -3.69
N ALA A 40 1.91 -8.61 -4.54
CA ALA A 40 1.71 -9.35 -5.79
C ALA A 40 2.90 -9.15 -6.74
N MET A 41 3.37 -7.92 -6.90
CA MET A 41 4.52 -7.59 -7.77
C MET A 41 5.81 -8.24 -7.30
N ASN A 42 6.10 -8.21 -6.00
CA ASN A 42 7.28 -8.86 -5.44
C ASN A 42 7.17 -10.38 -5.56
N SER A 43 5.99 -10.96 -5.33
CA SER A 43 5.76 -12.40 -5.49
C SER A 43 5.99 -12.86 -6.93
N LEU A 44 5.51 -12.09 -7.91
CA LEU A 44 5.78 -12.34 -9.32
C LEU A 44 7.27 -12.24 -9.65
N LYS A 45 7.98 -11.26 -9.10
CA LYS A 45 9.42 -11.13 -9.35
C LYS A 45 10.23 -12.26 -8.75
N ARG A 46 9.90 -12.70 -7.53
CA ARG A 46 10.56 -13.86 -6.92
C ARG A 46 10.30 -15.15 -7.70
N SER A 47 9.12 -15.33 -8.29
CA SER A 47 8.85 -16.51 -9.13
C SER A 47 9.70 -16.53 -10.41
N MET A 48 10.12 -15.36 -10.90
CA MET A 48 11.07 -15.23 -12.01
C MET A 48 12.54 -15.31 -11.57
N GLY A 49 12.82 -15.53 -10.29
CA GLY A 49 14.19 -15.47 -9.73
C GLY A 49 14.79 -14.06 -9.71
N LEU A 50 13.96 -13.03 -9.89
CA LEU A 50 14.37 -11.63 -9.90
C LEU A 50 14.23 -11.01 -8.50
N LYS A 51 15.06 -10.00 -8.23
CA LYS A 51 15.00 -9.24 -6.98
C LYS A 51 13.71 -8.41 -6.89
N ASP A 52 13.13 -8.32 -5.69
CA ASP A 52 11.97 -7.49 -5.36
C ASP A 52 12.14 -6.03 -5.86
N ILE A 53 11.12 -5.47 -6.49
CA ILE A 53 11.09 -4.02 -6.84
C ILE A 53 10.78 -3.18 -5.61
N TYR A 54 10.00 -3.72 -4.68
CA TYR A 54 9.56 -3.01 -3.48
C TYR A 54 10.05 -3.72 -2.21
N PRO A 55 11.36 -3.69 -1.90
CA PRO A 55 11.94 -4.36 -0.73
C PRO A 55 11.82 -3.51 0.55
N PHE A 56 10.83 -2.62 0.65
CA PHE A 56 10.67 -1.75 1.81
C PHE A 56 9.60 -2.27 2.77
N VAL A 57 9.84 -2.06 4.07
CA VAL A 57 8.87 -2.32 5.13
C VAL A 57 8.32 -0.99 5.61
N ILE A 58 6.99 -0.81 5.55
CA ILE A 58 6.34 0.40 6.06
C ILE A 58 6.20 0.24 7.58
N THR A 59 7.08 0.90 8.33
CA THR A 59 7.04 0.93 9.79
C THR A 59 5.87 1.79 10.30
N ALA A 60 5.50 1.62 11.57
CA ALA A 60 4.48 2.46 12.20
C ALA A 60 4.81 3.96 12.09
N ALA A 61 6.07 4.35 12.32
CA ALA A 61 6.50 5.74 12.22
C ALA A 61 6.37 6.30 10.78
N VAL A 62 6.71 5.50 9.77
CA VAL A 62 6.53 5.89 8.36
C VAL A 62 5.04 6.03 8.04
N LYS A 63 4.21 5.11 8.52
CA LYS A 63 2.75 5.16 8.35
C LYS A 63 2.16 6.45 8.92
N GLU A 64 2.57 6.86 10.13
CA GLU A 64 2.13 8.13 10.73
C GLU A 64 2.57 9.35 9.91
N LYS A 65 3.81 9.35 9.41
CA LYS A 65 4.30 10.41 8.54
C LYS A 65 3.49 10.52 7.25
N MET A 66 3.18 9.39 6.62
CA MET A 66 2.37 9.37 5.40
C MET A 66 0.93 9.82 5.67
N LYS A 67 0.33 9.44 6.80
CA LYS A 67 -0.97 9.93 7.26
C LYS A 67 -0.99 11.44 7.44
N PHE A 68 0.07 12.01 8.01
CA PHE A 68 0.22 13.47 8.14
C PHE A 68 0.29 14.16 6.77
N ILE A 69 1.11 13.65 5.85
CA ILE A 69 1.23 14.19 4.49
C ILE A 69 -0.13 14.14 3.77
N HIS A 70 -0.84 13.02 3.88
CA HIS A 70 -2.18 12.84 3.29
C HIS A 70 -3.17 13.92 3.74
N LYS A 71 -3.22 14.22 5.04
CA LYS A 71 -4.06 15.28 5.61
C LYS A 71 -3.75 16.65 5.00
N ILE A 72 -2.47 16.98 4.83
CA ILE A 72 -2.03 18.24 4.22
C ILE A 72 -2.48 18.32 2.76
N VAL A 73 -2.24 17.26 1.98
CA VAL A 73 -2.57 17.21 0.55
C VAL A 73 -4.07 17.36 0.34
N ILE A 74 -4.91 16.64 1.09
CA ILE A 74 -6.37 16.78 0.99
C ILE A 74 -6.81 18.20 1.38
N SER A 75 -6.26 18.74 2.47
CA SER A 75 -6.61 20.10 2.92
C SER A 75 -6.33 21.16 1.85
N HIS A 76 -5.19 21.04 1.15
CA HIS A 76 -4.86 21.91 0.02
C HIS A 76 -5.69 21.64 -1.24
N SER A 77 -6.02 20.37 -1.52
CA SER A 77 -6.88 20.01 -2.65
C SER A 77 -8.29 20.60 -2.51
N GLN A 78 -8.83 20.65 -1.29
CA GLN A 78 -10.15 21.23 -1.02
C GLN A 78 -10.15 22.77 -1.15
N GLN A 79 -9.03 23.44 -0.82
CA GLN A 79 -8.88 24.88 -1.00
C GLN A 79 -8.86 25.31 -2.47
N LYS A 80 -8.39 24.45 -3.39
CA LYS A 80 -8.29 24.76 -4.81
C LYS A 80 -9.61 24.58 -5.57
N ASN A 81 -10.57 23.87 -4.97
CA ASN A 81 -11.90 23.59 -5.52
C ASN A 81 -13.00 24.51 -4.94
N LYS A 82 -12.62 25.54 -4.18
CA LYS A 82 -13.51 26.57 -3.63
C LYS A 82 -13.11 27.93 -4.17
#